data_AF-A0A2S2P567-F1
#
_entry.id   AF-A0A2S2P567-F1
#
_cell.length_a   1.000
_cell.length_b   1.000
_cell.length_c   1.000
_cell.angle_alpha   90.00
_cell.angle_beta   90.00
_cell.angle_gamma   90.00
#
_symmetry.space_group_name_H-M   'P 1'
#
loop_
_entity.id
_entity.type
_entity.pdbx_description
1 polymer ?
#
loop_
_entity_poly.entity_id
_entity_poly.type
_entity_poly.pdbx_seq_one_letter_code
_entity_poly.pdbx_strand_id
1 'polypeptide(L)'
;MHNKLKKEKELNAILKNTIKLQQDTIKSFGNNNNNQHLENKLNKVLSGMFTDTQIKLIMEPKQKVYKWTEDDIASAITLRSLSPKTYRYLRNEKKYPLPGYKTNTI
;
A
#
# COMPACT_ATOMS: atom_id res chain seq x y z
N MET A 1 -41.06 0.85 39.66
CA MET A 1 -40.80 1.60 38.42
C MET A 1 -39.33 2.00 38.23
N HIS A 2 -38.65 2.53 39.25
CA HIS A 2 -37.26 3.02 39.15
C HIS A 2 -36.21 2.01 38.62
N ASN A 3 -36.24 0.76 39.08
CA ASN A 3 -35.27 -0.27 38.64
C ASN A 3 -35.44 -0.72 37.19
N LYS A 4 -36.67 -0.66 36.65
CA LYS A 4 -36.94 -1.00 35.25
C LYS A 4 -36.35 0.07 34.32
N LEU A 5 -36.55 1.33 34.67
CA LEU A 5 -36.02 2.48 33.92
C LEU A 5 -34.48 2.51 33.93
N LYS A 6 -33.85 2.11 35.03
CA LYS A 6 -32.38 2.01 35.11
C LYS A 6 -31.83 0.94 34.16
N LYS A 7 -32.42 -0.26 34.16
CA LYS A 7 -32.05 -1.35 33.24
C LYS A 7 -32.26 -0.97 31.78
N GLU A 8 -33.33 -0.25 31.48
CA GLU A 8 -33.63 0.22 30.13
C GLU A 8 -32.59 1.25 29.63
N LYS A 9 -32.14 2.15 30.50
CA LYS A 9 -31.04 3.09 30.19
C LYS A 9 -29.72 2.38 29.94
N GLU A 10 -29.38 1.39 30.77
CA GLU A 10 -28.18 0.56 30.59
C GLU A 10 -28.24 -0.21 29.26
N LEU A 11 -29.38 -0.85 28.96
CA LEU A 11 -29.58 -1.56 27.70
C LEU A 11 -29.44 -0.64 26.48
N ASN A 12 -30.02 0.56 26.54
CA ASN A 12 -29.90 1.55 25.46
C ASN A 12 -28.45 2.04 25.27
N ALA A 13 -27.66 2.15 26.35
CA ALA A 13 -26.25 2.49 26.25
C ALA A 13 -25.44 1.38 25.58
N ILE A 14 -25.71 0.12 25.95
CA ILE A 14 -25.10 -1.05 25.31
C ILE A 14 -25.46 -1.09 23.82
N LEU A 15 -26.74 -0.92 23.48
CA LEU A 15 -27.23 -0.96 22.10
C LEU A 15 -26.54 0.10 21.23
N LYS A 16 -26.38 1.33 21.75
CA LYS A 16 -25.67 2.41 21.04
C LYS A 16 -24.21 2.06 20.78
N ASN A 17 -23.53 1.44 21.74
CA ASN A 17 -22.14 1.02 21.57
C ASN A 17 -22.02 -0.11 20.53
N THR A 18 -22.92 -1.09 20.55
CA THR A 18 -22.96 -2.16 19.56
C THR A 18 -23.17 -1.63 18.14
N ILE A 19 -24.12 -0.70 17.95
CA ILE A 19 -24.38 -0.08 16.65
C ILE A 19 -23.13 0.65 16.14
N LYS A 20 -22.45 1.42 17.02
CA LYS A 20 -21.23 2.13 16.65
C LYS A 20 -20.13 1.16 16.20
N LEU A 21 -19.90 0.08 16.95
CA LEU A 21 -18.91 -0.95 16.58
C LEU A 21 -19.23 -1.62 15.24
N GLN A 22 -20.50 -1.92 14.98
CA GLN A 22 -20.95 -2.49 13.71
C GLN A 22 -20.72 -1.52 12.54
N GLN A 23 -21.02 -0.24 12.72
CA GLN A 23 -20.78 0.80 11.71
C GLN A 23 -19.29 0.94 11.38
N ASP A 24 -18.43 0.92 12.41
CA ASP A 24 -16.98 1.01 12.21
C ASP A 24 -16.44 -0.23 11.47
N THR A 25 -16.99 -1.41 11.76
CA THR A 25 -16.66 -2.67 11.07
C THR A 25 -17.06 -2.62 9.59
N ILE A 26 -18.28 -2.15 9.28
CA ILE A 26 -18.77 -2.02 7.90
C ILE A 26 -17.93 -1.02 7.11
N LYS A 27 -17.57 0.13 7.70
CA LYS A 27 -16.69 1.12 7.07
C LYS A 27 -15.31 0.54 6.76
N SER A 28 -14.71 -0.19 7.70
CA SER A 28 -13.44 -0.88 7.50
C SER A 28 -13.51 -1.88 6.32
N PHE A 29 -14.55 -2.71 6.28
CA PHE A 29 -14.75 -3.69 5.21
C PHE A 29 -14.96 -3.04 3.84
N GLY A 30 -15.77 -1.98 3.76
CA GLY A 30 -15.97 -1.22 2.53
C GLY A 30 -14.68 -0.59 1.99
N ASN A 31 -13.85 -0.03 2.89
CA ASN A 31 -12.55 0.54 2.52
C ASN A 31 -11.58 -0.53 1.98
N ASN A 32 -11.55 -1.72 2.59
CA ASN A 32 -10.68 -2.81 2.14
C ASN A 32 -11.02 -3.30 0.73
N ASN A 33 -12.30 -3.51 0.43
CA ASN A 33 -12.73 -3.97 -0.90
C ASN A 33 -12.43 -2.93 -2.00
N ASN A 34 -12.64 -1.65 -1.68
CA ASN A 34 -12.33 -0.56 -2.61
C ASN A 34 -10.82 -0.46 -2.89
N ASN A 35 -9.99 -0.64 -1.85
CA ASN A 35 -8.54 -0.65 -1.98
C ASN A 35 -8.05 -1.82 -2.85
N GLN A 36 -8.58 -3.03 -2.63
CA GLN A 36 -8.22 -4.21 -3.44
C GLN A 36 -8.60 -4.04 -4.92
N HIS A 37 -9.78 -3.49 -5.19
CA HIS A 37 -10.19 -3.22 -6.58
C HIS A 37 -9.28 -2.18 -7.25
N LEU A 38 -8.90 -1.12 -6.52
CA LEU A 38 -7.96 -0.11 -6.99
C LEU A 38 -6.56 -0.70 -7.24
N GLU A 39 -6.07 -1.54 -6.33
CA GLU A 39 -4.80 -2.24 -6.44
C GLU A 39 -4.75 -3.12 -7.70
N ASN A 40 -5.78 -3.93 -7.91
CA ASN A 40 -5.90 -4.78 -9.09
C ASN A 40 -5.92 -3.98 -10.40
N LYS A 41 -6.64 -2.86 -10.42
CA LYS A 41 -6.71 -1.98 -11.60
C LYS A 41 -5.36 -1.32 -11.89
N LEU A 42 -4.66 -0.84 -10.87
CA LEU A 42 -3.33 -0.26 -11.01
C LEU A 42 -2.30 -1.29 -11.46
N ASN A 43 -2.29 -2.48 -10.84
CA ASN A 43 -1.42 -3.59 -11.24
C ASN A 43 -1.61 -3.92 -12.73
N LYS A 44 -2.86 -3.99 -13.21
CA LYS A 44 -3.16 -4.28 -14.62
C LYS A 44 -2.61 -3.23 -15.59
N VAL A 45 -2.57 -1.95 -15.18
CA VAL A 45 -2.08 -0.85 -16.03
C VAL A 45 -0.56 -0.75 -15.98
N LEU A 46 0.03 -0.94 -14.80
CA LEU A 46 1.45 -0.70 -14.56
C LEU A 46 2.35 -1.92 -14.83
N SER A 47 1.80 -3.14 -14.82
CA SER A 47 2.57 -4.38 -15.02
C SER A 47 3.30 -4.46 -16.37
N GLY A 48 2.87 -3.69 -17.37
CA GLY A 48 3.58 -3.59 -18.66
C GLY A 48 4.83 -2.71 -18.64
N MET A 49 5.05 -1.94 -17.57
CA MET A 49 6.14 -0.95 -17.48
C MET A 49 7.01 -1.12 -16.23
N PHE A 50 6.44 -1.64 -15.15
CA PHE A 50 7.07 -1.78 -13.85
C PHE A 50 6.93 -3.21 -13.35
N THR A 51 7.91 -3.65 -12.57
CA THR A 51 7.83 -4.92 -11.84
C THR A 51 6.87 -4.82 -10.66
N ASP A 52 6.44 -5.96 -10.12
CA ASP A 52 5.57 -6.00 -8.94
C ASP A 52 6.16 -5.25 -7.74
N THR A 53 7.48 -5.34 -7.54
CA THR A 53 8.19 -4.63 -6.46
C THR A 53 8.11 -3.11 -6.63
N GLN A 54 8.26 -2.65 -7.88
CA GLN A 54 8.16 -1.24 -8.22
C GLN A 54 6.73 -0.72 -8.08
N ILE A 55 5.74 -1.52 -8.47
CA ILE A 55 4.33 -1.16 -8.33
C ILE A 55 3.94 -1.06 -6.85
N LYS A 56 4.39 -2.00 -6.01
CA LYS A 56 4.23 -1.91 -4.55
C LYS A 56 4.82 -0.63 -3.96
N LEU A 57 5.99 -0.20 -4.42
CA LEU A 57 6.58 1.08 -4.01
C LEU A 57 5.75 2.29 -4.45
N ILE A 58 5.11 2.23 -5.62
CA ILE A 58 4.24 3.30 -6.10
C ILE A 58 2.98 3.38 -5.24
N MET A 59 2.41 2.23 -4.87
CA MET A 59 1.22 2.14 -4.03
C MET A 59 1.52 2.51 -2.57
N GLU A 60 2.69 2.14 -2.05
CA GLU A 60 3.12 2.37 -0.68
C GLU A 60 4.46 3.12 -0.62
N PRO A 61 4.49 4.42 -0.96
CA PRO A 61 5.73 5.19 -1.09
C PRO A 61 6.52 5.37 0.21
N LYS A 62 5.89 5.10 1.37
CA LYS A 62 6.55 5.11 2.69
C LYS A 62 7.25 3.79 3.01
N GLN A 63 6.90 2.71 2.32
CA GLN A 63 7.49 1.40 2.54
C GLN A 63 8.88 1.35 1.89
N LYS A 64 9.83 0.73 2.58
CA LYS A 64 11.15 0.46 2.02
C LYS A 64 11.13 -0.93 1.39
N VAL A 65 11.66 -1.05 0.17
CA VAL A 65 11.92 -2.37 -0.41
C VAL A 65 13.00 -3.06 0.41
N TYR A 66 12.62 -4.14 1.09
CA TYR A 66 13.54 -4.97 1.85
C TYR A 66 14.52 -5.71 0.92
N LYS A 67 13.99 -6.27 -0.18
CA LYS A 67 14.77 -7.02 -1.16
C LYS A 67 14.24 -6.71 -2.56
N TRP A 68 15.14 -6.33 -3.46
CA TRP A 68 14.84 -6.21 -4.89
C TRP A 68 14.87 -7.60 -5.52
N THR A 69 13.98 -7.84 -6.48
CA THR A 69 13.99 -9.09 -7.25
C THR A 69 15.16 -9.11 -8.23
N GLU A 70 15.48 -10.28 -8.77
CA GLU A 70 16.53 -10.41 -9.78
C GLU A 70 16.19 -9.61 -11.04
N ASP A 71 14.92 -9.59 -11.45
CA ASP A 71 14.42 -8.80 -12.58
C ASP A 71 14.58 -7.29 -12.35
N ASP A 72 14.32 -6.81 -11.13
CA ASP A 72 14.55 -5.41 -10.74
C ASP A 72 16.02 -5.04 -10.89
N ILE A 73 16.91 -5.92 -10.43
CA ILE A 73 18.36 -5.72 -10.46
C ILE A 73 18.87 -5.76 -11.91
N ALA A 74 18.45 -6.74 -12.71
CA ALA A 74 18.83 -6.88 -14.11
C ALA A 74 18.38 -5.65 -14.94
N SER A 75 17.14 -5.20 -14.74
CA SER A 75 16.61 -3.98 -15.39
C SER A 75 17.39 -2.73 -14.97
N ALA A 76 17.73 -2.61 -13.69
CA ALA A 76 18.51 -1.51 -13.16
C ALA A 76 19.95 -1.48 -13.68
N ILE A 77 20.60 -2.64 -13.81
CA ILE A 77 21.94 -2.78 -14.40
C ILE A 77 21.90 -2.36 -15.88
N THR A 78 20.90 -2.82 -16.63
CA THR A 78 20.71 -2.48 -18.04
C THR A 78 20.51 -0.97 -18.23
N LEU A 79 19.63 -0.34 -17.44
CA LEU A 79 19.42 1.10 -17.53
C LEU A 79 20.68 1.90 -17.13
N ARG A 80 21.45 1.41 -16.16
CA ARG A 80 22.69 2.04 -15.71
C ARG A 80 23.82 1.91 -16.73
N SER A 81 23.90 0.78 -17.45
CA SER A 81 24.92 0.58 -18.50
C SER A 81 24.67 1.50 -19.70
N LEU A 82 23.41 1.81 -20.01
CA LEU A 82 23.04 2.79 -21.04
C LEU A 82 23.47 4.21 -20.65
N SER A 83 23.15 4.65 -19.42
CA SER A 83 23.55 5.96 -18.94
C SER A 83 23.46 6.09 -17.41
N PRO A 84 24.60 6.10 -16.69
CA PRO A 84 24.61 6.27 -15.24
C PRO A 84 24.01 7.61 -14.78
N LYS A 85 24.19 8.67 -15.57
CA LYS A 85 23.63 10.00 -15.28
C LYS A 85 22.10 9.98 -15.37
N THR A 86 21.55 9.35 -16.40
CA THR A 86 20.10 9.22 -16.59
C THR A 86 19.48 8.37 -15.49
N TYR A 87 20.12 7.26 -15.13
CA TYR A 87 19.70 6.42 -14.00
C TYR A 87 19.61 7.25 -12.70
N ARG A 88 20.65 8.03 -12.40
CA ARG A 88 20.68 8.89 -11.21
C ARG A 88 19.58 9.95 -11.24
N TYR A 89 19.35 10.58 -12.39
CA TYR A 89 18.30 11.58 -12.57
C TYR A 89 16.90 10.99 -12.35
N LEU A 90 16.60 9.86 -13.00
CA LEU A 90 15.29 9.20 -12.86
C LEU A 90 15.00 8.81 -11.41
N ARG A 91 16.00 8.23 -10.73
CA ARG A 91 15.85 7.79 -9.34
C ARG A 91 15.77 8.96 -8.35
N ASN A 92 16.70 9.91 -8.42
CA ASN A 92 16.87 10.91 -7.37
C ASN A 92 15.98 12.15 -7.61
N GLU A 93 15.86 12.60 -8.85
CA GLU A 93 15.09 13.80 -9.20
C GLU A 93 13.63 13.45 -9.53
N LYS A 94 13.42 12.43 -10.38
CA LYS A 94 12.07 12.00 -10.79
C LYS A 94 11.45 10.95 -9.87
N LYS A 95 12.15 10.51 -8.83
CA LYS A 95 11.67 9.57 -7.81
C LYS A 95 11.13 8.24 -8.38
N TYR A 96 11.68 7.79 -9.50
CA TYR A 96 11.34 6.46 -10.04
C TYR A 96 11.74 5.37 -9.03
N PRO A 97 10.94 4.28 -8.92
CA PRO A 97 11.18 3.17 -7.99
C PRO A 97 12.35 2.30 -8.48
N LEU A 98 13.56 2.83 -8.41
CA LEU A 98 14.77 2.16 -8.89
C LEU A 98 15.66 1.72 -7.73
N PRO A 99 16.31 0.54 -7.84
CA PRO A 99 17.29 0.07 -6.87
C PRO A 99 18.39 1.10 -6.56
N GLY A 100 18.92 1.02 -5.34
CA GLY A 100 20.02 1.87 -4.92
C GLY A 100 21.30 1.59 -5.71
N TYR A 101 22.31 2.46 -5.55
CA TYR A 101 23.64 2.15 -6.10
C TYR A 101 24.29 0.96 -5.37
N LYS A 102 24.01 0.82 -4.07
CA LYS A 102 24.59 -0.19 -3.17
C LYS A 102 23.80 -1.50 -3.07
N THR A 103 22.75 -1.71 -3.87
CA THR A 103 21.93 -2.94 -3.80
C THR A 103 22.55 -4.13 -4.55
N ASN A 104 23.75 -3.96 -5.12
CA ASN A 104 24.59 -5.07 -5.60
C ASN A 104 25.48 -5.55 -4.45
N THR A 105 24.92 -6.35 -3.55
CA THR A 105 25.75 -7.26 -2.73
C THR A 105 24.99 -8.56 -2.60
N ILE A 106 25.19 -9.43 -3.60
CA ILE A 106 25.19 -10.87 -3.38
C ILE A 106 26.57 -11.19 -2.79
#